data_AF-A0A0J7L2F2-F1
#
_entry.id   AF-A0A0J7L2F2-F1
#
_cell.length_a   1.000
_cell.length_b   1.000
_cell.length_c   1.000
_cell.angle_alpha   90.00
_cell.angle_beta   90.00
_cell.angle_gamma   90.00
#
_symmetry.space_group_name_H-M   'P 1'
#
loop_
_entity.id
_entity.type
_entity.pdbx_description
1 polymer ?
#
loop_
_entity_poly.entity_id
_entity_poly.type
_entity_poly.pdbx_seq_one_letter_code
_entity_poly.pdbx_strand_id
1 'polypeptide(L)'
;MFRVMRESENVDERQHCFLAQSPGKPPRYLSVETRQELLRVEAAWHTAICSAVTYLKSKTFPVTFNSRSAGLTLEWTQGFTLSYEGIGEIAWRYKFSQLRGSSDDGKSRLKLHFQEPDSIAIETKVKLNPVAN
;
A
#
# COMPACT_ATOMS: atom_id res chain seq x y z
N MET A 1 8.73 3.83 2.99
CA MET A 1 9.30 3.95 1.64
C MET A 1 10.81 3.78 1.74
N PHE A 2 11.41 3.05 0.80
CA PHE A 2 12.86 3.02 0.58
C PHE A 2 13.12 3.33 -0.89
N ARG A 3 14.08 4.21 -1.17
CA ARG A 3 14.40 4.63 -2.54
C ARG A 3 15.89 4.87 -2.68
N VAL A 4 16.54 4.11 -3.55
CA VAL A 4 17.91 4.41 -3.97
C VAL A 4 17.92 5.69 -4.79
N MET A 5 18.82 6.61 -4.48
CA MET A 5 18.96 7.89 -5.20
C MET A 5 19.79 7.70 -6.46
N ARG A 6 19.44 8.41 -7.54
CA ARG A 6 20.33 8.55 -8.69
C ARG A 6 21.42 9.56 -8.34
N GLU A 7 22.60 9.41 -8.95
CA GLU A 7 23.73 10.33 -8.72
C GLU A 7 23.35 11.79 -8.99
N SER A 8 22.54 12.06 -10.03
CA SER A 8 22.04 13.40 -10.35
C SER A 8 21.08 14.00 -9.33
N GLU A 9 20.59 13.20 -8.37
CA GLU A 9 19.69 13.62 -7.30
C GLU A 9 20.40 13.69 -5.94
N ASN A 10 21.72 13.47 -5.89
CA ASN A 10 22.48 13.57 -4.66
C ASN A 10 22.50 15.03 -4.18
N VAL A 11 22.37 15.21 -2.87
CA VAL A 11 22.38 16.56 -2.25
C VAL A 11 23.80 17.08 -2.00
N ASP A 12 24.78 16.20 -2.08
CA ASP A 12 26.21 16.46 -1.86
C ASP A 12 27.06 15.41 -2.62
N GLU A 13 28.36 15.38 -2.35
CA GLU A 13 29.32 14.49 -3.02
C GLU A 13 29.21 13.01 -2.60
N ARG A 14 28.39 12.70 -1.59
CA ARG A 14 28.27 11.34 -1.06
C ARG A 14 27.70 10.40 -2.12
N GLN A 15 28.29 9.21 -2.17
CA GLN A 15 27.85 8.13 -3.04
C GLN A 15 26.91 7.18 -2.30
N HIS A 16 26.25 6.32 -3.07
CA HIS A 16 25.41 5.23 -2.53
C HIS A 16 24.28 5.73 -1.62
N CYS A 17 23.68 6.85 -2.01
CA CYS A 17 22.65 7.53 -1.25
C CYS A 17 21.27 6.88 -1.42
N PHE A 18 20.47 6.92 -0.36
CA PHE A 18 19.09 6.41 -0.36
C PHE A 18 18.20 7.20 0.60
N LEU A 19 16.91 7.18 0.33
CA LEU A 19 15.87 7.68 1.23
C LEU A 19 15.20 6.52 1.95
N ALA A 20 15.04 6.65 3.27
CA ALA A 20 14.25 5.74 4.08
C ALA A 20 13.16 6.52 4.84
N GLN A 21 11.93 6.01 4.82
CA GLN A 21 10.79 6.66 5.48
C GLN A 21 9.89 5.63 6.15
N SER A 22 9.64 5.85 7.44
CA SER A 22 8.62 5.13 8.21
C SER A 22 7.29 5.89 8.20
N PRO A 23 6.14 5.21 8.42
CA PRO A 23 4.84 5.87 8.47
C PRO A 23 4.81 7.03 9.47
N GLY A 24 4.26 8.18 9.05
CA GLY A 24 4.12 9.38 9.90
C GLY A 24 5.42 10.12 10.22
N LYS A 25 6.54 9.76 9.58
CA LYS A 25 7.84 10.45 9.75
C LYS A 25 8.31 11.06 8.43
N PRO A 26 9.09 12.15 8.47
CA PRO A 26 9.73 12.67 7.27
C PRO A 26 10.76 11.66 6.72
N PRO A 27 11.00 11.65 5.40
CA PRO A 27 12.03 10.81 4.81
C PRO A 27 13.41 11.24 5.29
N ARG A 28 14.31 10.26 5.50
CA ARG A 28 15.70 10.47 5.90
C ARG A 28 16.62 10.18 4.73
N TYR A 29 17.51 11.12 4.42
CA TYR A 29 18.59 10.96 3.45
C TYR A 29 19.80 10.34 4.13
N LEU A 30 20.26 9.21 3.62
CA LEU A 30 21.32 8.39 4.19
C LEU A 30 22.28 7.95 3.07
N SER A 31 23.51 7.61 3.44
CA SER A 31 24.53 7.07 2.54
C SER A 31 25.27 5.93 3.23
N VAL A 32 25.90 5.07 2.43
CA VAL A 32 26.82 4.02 2.87
C VAL A 32 28.12 4.13 2.09
N GLU A 33 29.18 3.49 2.58
CA GLU A 33 30.52 3.67 2.00
C GLU A 33 30.67 2.93 0.67
N THR A 34 29.98 1.80 0.51
CA THR A 34 30.12 0.95 -0.67
C THR A 34 28.78 0.61 -1.35
N ARG A 35 28.84 0.37 -2.65
CA ARG A 35 27.71 -0.20 -3.40
C ARG A 35 27.22 -1.53 -2.82
N GLN A 36 28.12 -2.35 -2.28
CA GLN A 36 27.74 -3.64 -1.71
C GLN A 36 26.88 -3.47 -0.45
N GLU A 37 27.20 -2.49 0.41
CA GLU A 37 26.37 -2.19 1.58
C GLU A 37 25.00 -1.65 1.17
N LEU A 38 24.93 -0.82 0.14
CA LEU A 38 23.67 -0.30 -0.36
C LEU A 38 22.75 -1.44 -0.81
N LEU A 39 23.29 -2.39 -1.57
CA LEU A 39 22.56 -3.59 -1.99
C LEU A 39 22.12 -4.45 -0.80
N ARG A 40 22.94 -4.56 0.25
CA ARG A 40 22.55 -5.28 1.48
C ARG A 40 21.41 -4.58 2.21
N VAL A 41 21.45 -3.25 2.33
CA VAL A 41 20.38 -2.48 2.98
C VAL A 41 19.08 -2.59 2.18
N GLU A 42 19.14 -2.49 0.85
CA GLU A 42 17.98 -2.67 -0.02
C GLU A 42 17.37 -4.06 0.11
N ALA A 43 18.20 -5.11 0.07
CA ALA A 43 17.75 -6.49 0.24
C ALA A 43 17.15 -6.75 1.64
N ALA A 44 17.77 -6.20 2.69
CA ALA A 44 17.26 -6.30 4.06
C ALA A 44 15.92 -5.56 4.21
N TRP A 45 15.79 -4.38 3.62
CA TRP A 45 14.53 -3.62 3.61
C TRP A 45 13.42 -4.39 2.89
N HIS A 46 13.70 -4.93 1.70
CA HIS A 46 12.73 -5.74 0.96
C HIS A 46 12.29 -6.98 1.76
N THR A 47 13.25 -7.69 2.34
CA THR A 47 13.00 -8.86 3.19
C THR A 47 12.13 -8.49 4.39
N ALA A 48 12.45 -7.40 5.09
CA ALA A 48 11.68 -6.92 6.24
C ALA A 48 10.23 -6.58 5.87
N ILE A 49 10.00 -5.93 4.72
CA ILE A 49 8.64 -5.68 4.22
C ILE A 49 7.90 -6.98 3.95
N CYS A 50 8.49 -7.91 3.19
CA CYS A 50 7.88 -9.18 2.84
C CYS A 50 7.53 -9.99 4.09
N SER A 51 8.45 -10.05 5.07
CA SER A 51 8.21 -10.70 6.36
C SER A 51 7.09 -10.03 7.15
N ALA A 52 7.07 -8.69 7.21
CA ALA A 52 6.04 -7.96 7.93
C ALA A 52 4.64 -8.18 7.33
N VAL A 53 4.52 -8.16 5.99
CA VAL A 53 3.25 -8.43 5.29
C VAL A 53 2.80 -9.87 5.50
N THR A 54 3.73 -10.83 5.37
CA THR A 54 3.45 -12.26 5.59
C THR A 54 3.01 -12.54 7.02
N TYR A 55 3.59 -11.85 8.00
CA TYR A 55 3.21 -11.96 9.40
C TYR A 55 1.85 -11.32 9.69
N LEU A 56 1.58 -10.13 9.13
CA LEU A 56 0.33 -9.41 9.33
C LEU A 56 -0.88 -10.20 8.82
N LYS A 57 -0.73 -10.90 7.68
CA LYS A 57 -1.73 -11.75 6.98
C LYS A 57 -3.02 -11.06 6.53
N SER A 58 -3.67 -10.32 7.42
CA SER A 58 -4.94 -9.65 7.18
C SER A 58 -5.00 -8.34 7.94
N LYS A 59 -5.57 -7.31 7.32
CA LYS A 59 -5.87 -6.05 7.99
C LYS A 59 -7.19 -5.47 7.48
N THR A 60 -8.06 -5.13 8.42
CA THR A 60 -9.33 -4.47 8.15
C THR A 60 -9.24 -2.99 8.48
N PHE A 61 -9.69 -2.16 7.55
CA PHE A 61 -9.77 -0.71 7.68
C PHE A 61 -11.25 -0.32 7.77
N PRO A 62 -11.67 0.41 8.82
CA PRO A 62 -13.02 0.92 8.90
C PRO A 62 -13.22 1.99 7.82
N VAL A 63 -14.26 1.84 7.02
CA VAL A 63 -14.56 2.71 5.89
C VAL A 63 -16.06 2.96 5.79
N THR A 64 -16.45 4.07 5.19
CA THR A 64 -17.83 4.29 4.71
C THR A 64 -17.87 3.93 3.24
N PHE A 65 -18.87 3.18 2.79
CA PHE A 65 -19.13 2.90 1.37
C PHE A 65 -20.63 3.03 1.09
N ASN A 66 -21.00 3.75 0.02
CA ASN A 66 -22.41 4.05 -0.29
C ASN A 66 -23.21 4.58 0.92
N SER A 67 -22.60 5.47 1.71
CA SER A 67 -23.18 6.06 2.93
C SER A 67 -23.49 5.07 4.06
N ARG A 68 -22.96 3.83 3.99
CA ARG A 68 -23.05 2.82 5.05
C ARG A 68 -21.67 2.53 5.64
N SER A 69 -21.61 2.21 6.93
CA SER A 69 -20.39 1.75 7.58
C SER A 69 -19.99 0.35 7.07
N ALA A 70 -18.71 0.17 6.78
CA ALA A 70 -18.14 -1.03 6.19
C ALA A 70 -16.69 -1.26 6.66
N GLY A 71 -16.22 -2.49 6.49
CA GLY A 71 -14.82 -2.86 6.67
C GLY A 71 -14.19 -3.21 5.32
N LEU A 72 -13.11 -2.52 4.95
CA LEU A 72 -12.24 -2.93 3.85
C LEU A 72 -11.14 -3.83 4.41
N THR A 73 -11.23 -5.12 4.14
CA THR A 73 -10.23 -6.11 4.53
C THR A 73 -9.29 -6.40 3.38
N LEU A 74 -7.99 -6.26 3.63
CA LEU A 74 -6.91 -6.73 2.77
C LEU A 74 -6.35 -8.00 3.41
N GLU A 75 -6.56 -9.15 2.77
CA GLU A 75 -6.11 -10.45 3.24
C GLU A 75 -5.21 -11.10 2.20
N TRP A 76 -4.08 -11.66 2.65
CA TRP A 76 -3.00 -12.16 1.81
C TRP A 76 -3.46 -13.16 0.73
N THR A 77 -4.36 -14.08 1.06
CA THR A 77 -4.81 -15.13 0.15
C THR A 77 -6.02 -14.74 -0.71
N GLN A 78 -6.96 -13.97 -0.15
CA GLN A 78 -8.24 -13.63 -0.75
C GLN A 78 -8.22 -12.28 -1.47
N GLY A 79 -7.25 -11.41 -1.18
CA GLY A 79 -7.15 -10.07 -1.73
C GLY A 79 -7.98 -9.04 -0.96
N PHE A 80 -8.80 -8.29 -1.67
CA PHE A 80 -9.66 -7.24 -1.16
C PHE A 80 -11.06 -7.77 -0.90
N THR A 81 -11.60 -7.52 0.28
CA THR A 81 -13.01 -7.75 0.61
C THR A 81 -13.59 -6.50 1.25
N LEU A 82 -14.74 -6.04 0.76
CA LEU A 82 -15.53 -5.02 1.43
C LEU A 82 -16.80 -5.66 2.00
N SER A 83 -17.03 -5.50 3.30
CA SER A 83 -18.21 -6.01 3.99
C SER A 83 -18.90 -4.91 4.78
N TYR A 84 -20.24 -4.85 4.74
CA TYR A 84 -21.00 -3.94 5.59
C TYR A 84 -20.97 -4.40 7.05
N GLU A 85 -20.93 -3.45 7.99
CA GLU A 85 -20.96 -3.77 9.42
C GLU A 85 -22.30 -4.41 9.83
N GLY A 86 -22.24 -5.31 10.82
CA GLY A 86 -23.41 -5.94 11.46
C GLY A 86 -23.77 -7.34 10.95
N ILE A 87 -23.95 -7.52 9.63
CA ILE A 87 -24.57 -8.75 9.07
C ILE A 87 -23.58 -9.65 8.31
N GLY A 88 -22.32 -9.22 8.15
CA GLY A 88 -21.33 -9.96 7.36
C GLY A 88 -21.64 -9.99 5.85
N GLU A 89 -22.55 -9.12 5.39
CA GLU A 89 -22.88 -8.94 3.98
C GLU A 89 -21.64 -8.45 3.22
N ILE A 90 -21.16 -9.26 2.28
CA ILE A 90 -20.03 -8.89 1.41
C ILE A 90 -20.57 -8.05 0.26
N ALA A 91 -20.11 -6.79 0.18
CA ALA A 91 -20.46 -5.89 -0.91
C ALA A 91 -19.73 -6.29 -2.21
N TRP A 92 -18.45 -6.65 -2.11
CA TRP A 92 -17.65 -7.16 -3.22
C TRP A 92 -16.32 -7.77 -2.73
N ARG A 93 -15.70 -8.58 -3.59
CA ARG A 93 -14.38 -9.19 -3.38
C ARG A 93 -13.58 -9.22 -4.67
N TYR A 94 -12.29 -8.88 -4.59
CA TYR A 94 -11.36 -8.92 -5.72
C TYR A 94 -9.99 -9.44 -5.28
N LYS A 95 -9.31 -10.21 -6.13
CA LYS A 95 -7.92 -10.63 -5.89
C LYS A 95 -6.94 -9.48 -6.05
N PHE A 96 -5.74 -9.59 -5.47
CA PHE A 96 -4.68 -8.60 -5.69
C PHE A 96 -4.32 -8.41 -7.18
N SER A 97 -4.32 -9.50 -7.95
CA SER A 97 -4.03 -9.47 -9.39
C SER A 97 -5.05 -8.71 -10.23
N GLN A 98 -6.25 -8.47 -9.70
CA GLN A 98 -7.31 -7.73 -10.37
C GLN A 98 -7.18 -6.22 -10.16
N LEU A 99 -6.36 -5.75 -9.22
CA LEU A 99 -6.14 -4.31 -9.03
C LEU A 99 -5.30 -3.75 -10.19
N ARG A 100 -5.88 -2.81 -10.94
CA ARG A 100 -5.21 -2.11 -12.05
C ARG A 100 -4.73 -0.72 -11.68
N GLY A 101 -5.30 -0.14 -10.64
CA GLY A 101 -4.86 1.15 -10.12
C GLY A 101 -5.52 1.46 -8.79
N SER A 102 -4.84 2.26 -8.00
CA SER A 102 -5.37 2.88 -6.79
C SER A 102 -5.02 4.36 -6.78
N SER A 103 -5.87 5.16 -6.15
CA SER A 103 -5.60 6.58 -5.93
C SER A 103 -6.24 6.98 -4.62
N ASP A 104 -5.50 7.73 -3.81
CA ASP A 104 -6.01 8.42 -2.63
C ASP A 104 -5.91 9.94 -2.82
N ASP A 105 -6.76 10.70 -2.12
CA ASP A 105 -6.69 12.16 -2.11
C ASP A 105 -5.87 12.74 -0.95
N GLY A 106 -5.12 11.90 -0.23
CA GLY A 106 -4.32 12.26 0.93
C GLY A 106 -5.11 12.70 2.17
N LYS A 107 -6.45 12.65 2.13
CA LYS A 107 -7.31 13.12 3.24
C LYS A 107 -8.27 12.04 3.71
N SER A 108 -9.18 11.61 2.84
CA SER A 108 -10.29 10.76 3.25
C SER A 108 -10.86 9.87 2.17
N ARG A 109 -10.42 9.96 0.91
CA ARG A 109 -11.02 9.15 -0.17
C ARG A 109 -9.99 8.25 -0.81
N LEU A 110 -10.24 6.95 -0.70
CA LEU A 110 -9.57 5.93 -1.50
C LEU A 110 -10.44 5.53 -2.69
N LYS A 111 -9.82 5.38 -3.86
CA LYS A 111 -10.39 4.82 -5.09
C LYS A 111 -9.59 3.61 -5.51
N LEU A 112 -10.29 2.54 -5.88
CA LEU A 112 -9.71 1.29 -6.34
C LEU A 112 -10.31 0.92 -7.70
N HIS A 113 -9.45 0.57 -8.65
CA HIS A 113 -9.81 0.17 -10.00
C HIS A 113 -9.54 -1.32 -10.16
N PHE A 114 -10.59 -2.12 -10.30
CA PHE A 114 -10.50 -3.56 -10.45
C PHE A 114 -10.88 -3.98 -11.86
N GLN A 115 -10.14 -4.92 -12.44
CA GLN A 115 -10.53 -5.60 -13.66
C GLN A 115 -11.36 -6.85 -13.32
N GLU A 116 -12.49 -6.99 -13.99
CA GLU A 116 -13.31 -8.19 -13.88
C GLU A 116 -12.60 -9.43 -14.47
N PRO A 117 -12.78 -10.64 -13.91
CA PRO A 117 -12.05 -11.85 -14.32
C PRO A 117 -12.14 -12.14 -15.82
N ASP A 118 -13.29 -11.85 -16.43
CA ASP A 118 -13.62 -12.22 -17.81
C ASP A 118 -13.87 -11.01 -18.72
N SER A 119 -13.42 -9.81 -18.31
CA SER A 119 -13.65 -8.59 -19.08
C SER A 119 -12.45 -7.63 -19.03
N ILE A 120 -12.31 -6.82 -20.08
CA ILE A 120 -11.40 -5.67 -20.10
C ILE A 120 -12.04 -4.49 -19.33
N ALA A 121 -13.32 -4.61 -18.92
CA ALA A 121 -14.00 -3.62 -18.12
C ALA A 121 -13.29 -3.42 -16.78
N ILE A 122 -13.04 -2.15 -16.46
CA ILE A 122 -12.47 -1.71 -15.20
C ILE A 122 -13.58 -1.10 -14.36
N GLU A 123 -13.90 -1.74 -13.24
CA GLU A 123 -14.83 -1.17 -12.28
C GLU A 123 -14.08 -0.28 -11.30
N THR A 124 -14.61 0.92 -11.05
CA THR A 124 -14.06 1.85 -10.07
C THR A 124 -14.89 1.83 -8.80
N LYS A 125 -14.34 1.32 -7.70
CA LYS A 125 -14.94 1.42 -6.37
C LYS A 125 -14.48 2.74 -5.72
N VAL A 126 -15.40 3.69 -5.59
CA VAL A 126 -15.14 5.05 -5.07
C VAL A 126 -15.66 5.24 -3.64
N LYS A 127 -15.08 6.22 -2.94
CA LYS A 127 -15.52 6.76 -1.64
C LYS A 127 -15.45 5.73 -0.50
N LEU A 128 -14.30 5.12 -0.28
CA LEU A 128 -14.01 4.49 1.02
C LEU A 128 -13.47 5.56 1.96
N ASN A 129 -14.30 6.05 2.88
CA ASN A 129 -13.92 7.10 3.83
C ASN A 129 -13.57 6.52 5.20
N PRO A 130 -12.43 6.84 5.83
CA PRO A 130 -12.18 6.44 7.21
C PRO A 130 -13.36 6.83 8.11
N VAL A 131 -13.82 5.90 8.96
CA VAL A 131 -14.78 6.25 10.01
C VAL A 131 -14.03 7.14 11.02
N ALA A 132 -14.59 8.31 11.33
CA ALA A 132 -14.03 9.17 12.37
C ALA A 132 -14.14 8.43 13.71
N ASN A 133 -13.01 8.30 14.41
CA ASN A 133 -12.99 7.86 15.82
C ASN A 133 -13.70 8.88 16.71
#